data_AF-A0A352WWE8-F1
#
_entry.id   AF-A0A352WWE8-F1
#
_cell.length_a   1.000
_cell.length_b   1.000
_cell.length_c   1.000
_cell.angle_alpha   90.00
_cell.angle_beta   90.00
_cell.angle_gamma   90.00
#
_symmetry.space_group_name_H-M   'P 1'
#
loop_
_entity.id
_entity.type
_entity.pdbx_description
1 polymer ?
#
loop_
_entity_poly.entity_id
_entity_poly.type
_entity_poly.pdbx_seq_one_letter_code
_entity_poly.pdbx_strand_id
1 'polypeptide(L)'
;EDYLEMICRLQKDQDVVRISELADKLHVKPSSASKMVSNLKFLGLVIFERYGYIKPTTQGKTIGAYLLYRHDVLNQFLCLINGSDNETEQVEKIEHY
;
A
#
# COMPACT_ATOMS: atom_id res chain seq x y z
N GLU A 1 -1.00 0.61 -7.67
CA GLU A 1 -0.83 -0.60 -6.82
C GLU A 1 -0.69 -0.22 -5.34
N ASP A 2 -0.13 0.97 -5.12
CA ASP A 2 -0.06 1.90 -3.99
C ASP A 2 -1.15 1.72 -2.93
N TYR A 3 -2.44 1.67 -3.30
CA TYR A 3 -3.51 1.49 -2.30
C TYR A 3 -3.42 0.14 -1.60
N LEU A 4 -3.25 -0.95 -2.35
CA LEU A 4 -3.15 -2.28 -1.75
C LEU A 4 -1.82 -2.44 -1.01
N GLU A 5 -0.74 -1.91 -1.58
CA GLU A 5 0.57 -1.91 -0.95
C GLU A 5 0.54 -1.16 0.39
N MET A 6 0.03 0.07 0.42
CA MET A 6 -0.07 0.88 1.63
C MET A 6 -1.00 0.24 2.67
N ILE A 7 -2.12 -0.35 2.25
CA ILE A 7 -2.97 -1.14 3.16
C ILE A 7 -2.16 -2.26 3.81
N CYS A 8 -1.39 -3.02 3.02
CA CYS A 8 -0.58 -4.12 3.56
C CYS A 8 0.61 -3.61 4.40
N ARG A 9 1.19 -2.46 4.05
CA ARG A 9 2.24 -1.78 4.82
C ARG A 9 1.73 -1.40 6.20
N LEU A 10 0.59 -0.71 6.27
CA LEU A 10 -0.05 -0.32 7.53
C LEU A 10 -0.51 -1.53 8.34
N GLN A 11 -0.98 -2.59 7.69
CA GLN A 11 -1.44 -3.80 8.38
C GLN A 11 -0.31 -4.59 9.08
N LYS A 12 0.97 -4.29 8.81
CA LYS A 12 2.11 -4.86 9.57
C LYS A 12 2.15 -4.36 11.01
N ASP A 13 1.73 -3.11 11.24
CA ASP A 13 1.86 -2.44 12.54
C ASP A 13 0.54 -2.41 13.33
N GLN A 14 -0.59 -2.77 12.69
CA GLN A 14 -1.93 -2.74 13.30
C GLN A 14 -2.88 -3.78 12.71
N ASP A 15 -3.87 -4.21 13.49
CA ASP A 15 -4.85 -5.24 13.08
C ASP A 15 -5.92 -4.72 12.09
N VAL A 16 -6.15 -3.40 12.05
CA VAL A 16 -7.14 -2.75 11.18
C VAL A 16 -6.55 -1.49 10.54
N VAL A 17 -6.82 -1.26 9.26
CA VAL A 17 -6.48 -0.01 8.57
C VAL A 17 -7.74 0.83 8.43
N ARG A 18 -7.66 2.12 8.75
CA ARG A 18 -8.79 3.06 8.57
C ARG A 18 -8.68 3.80 7.24
N ILE A 19 -9.83 4.10 6.63
CA ILE A 19 -9.88 4.85 5.37
C ILE A 19 -9.28 6.26 5.47
N SER A 20 -9.42 6.91 6.63
CA SER A 20 -8.84 8.24 6.88
C SER A 20 -7.32 8.18 6.90
N GLU A 21 -6.76 7.21 7.62
CA GLU A 21 -5.31 7.01 7.71
C GLU A 21 -4.72 6.64 6.34
N LEU A 22 -5.40 5.77 5.59
CA LEU A 22 -4.98 5.43 4.23
C LEU A 22 -4.95 6.67 3.33
N ALA A 23 -5.97 7.53 3.42
CA ALA A 23 -6.04 8.76 2.66
C ALA A 23 -4.91 9.74 3.03
N ASP A 24 -4.62 9.87 4.33
CA ASP A 24 -3.54 10.72 4.85
C ASP A 24 -2.17 10.23 4.38
N LYS A 25 -1.91 8.92 4.47
CA LYS A 25 -0.63 8.30 4.06
C LYS A 25 -0.37 8.36 2.56
N LEU A 26 -1.43 8.31 1.75
CA LEU A 26 -1.34 8.44 0.29
C LEU A 26 -1.48 9.89 -0.19
N HIS A 27 -1.65 10.85 0.72
CA HIS A 27 -1.86 12.27 0.39
C HIS A 27 -3.03 12.50 -0.60
N VAL A 28 -4.13 11.76 -0.43
CA VAL A 28 -5.35 11.85 -1.25
C VAL A 28 -6.57 12.25 -0.43
N LYS A 29 -7.64 12.67 -1.11
CA LYS A 29 -8.93 12.92 -0.43
C LYS A 29 -9.54 11.59 0.06
N PRO A 30 -10.21 11.57 1.23
CA PRO A 30 -10.91 10.38 1.72
C PRO A 30 -11.92 9.78 0.73
N SER A 31 -12.58 10.62 -0.07
CA SER A 31 -13.50 10.17 -1.13
C SER A 31 -12.78 9.42 -2.25
N SER A 32 -11.59 9.86 -2.65
CA SER A 32 -10.75 9.18 -3.65
C SER A 32 -10.28 7.82 -3.10
N ALA A 33 -9.80 7.79 -1.86
CA ALA A 33 -9.40 6.56 -1.20
C ALA A 33 -10.58 5.58 -1.09
N SER A 34 -11.75 6.05 -0.68
CA SER A 34 -12.95 5.20 -0.54
C SER A 34 -13.37 4.59 -1.88
N LYS A 35 -13.26 5.35 -2.98
CA LYS A 35 -13.52 4.84 -4.33
C LYS A 35 -12.53 3.74 -4.71
N MET A 36 -11.23 3.96 -4.49
CA MET A 36 -10.20 2.96 -4.81
C MET A 36 -10.30 1.70 -3.95
N VAL A 37 -10.56 1.83 -2.66
CA VAL A 37 -10.80 0.70 -1.75
C VAL A 37 -12.05 -0.07 -2.16
N SER A 38 -13.09 0.60 -2.63
CA SER A 38 -14.29 -0.07 -3.17
C SER A 38 -13.96 -0.90 -4.42
N ASN A 39 -13.08 -0.41 -5.29
CA ASN A 39 -12.58 -1.18 -6.43
C ASN A 39 -11.76 -2.40 -6.00
N LEU A 40 -10.86 -2.24 -5.03
CA LEU A 40 -10.09 -3.36 -4.47
C LEU A 40 -11.02 -4.42 -3.83
N LYS A 41 -12.11 -3.98 -3.19
CA LYS A 41 -13.14 -4.88 -2.65
C LYS A 41 -13.83 -5.66 -3.77
N PHE A 42 -14.21 -5.00 -4.85
CA PHE A 42 -14.80 -5.64 -6.03
C PHE A 42 -13.86 -6.69 -6.63
N LEU A 43 -12.55 -6.44 -6.62
CA LEU A 43 -11.52 -7.39 -7.06
C LEU A 43 -11.22 -8.51 -6.03
N GLY A 44 -11.90 -8.53 -4.88
CA GLY A 44 -11.68 -9.54 -3.84
C GLY A 44 -10.36 -9.40 -3.07
N LEU A 45 -9.70 -8.23 -3.17
CA LEU A 45 -8.38 -7.99 -2.57
C LEU A 45 -8.47 -7.46 -1.14
N VAL A 46 -9.57 -6.79 -0.81
CA VAL A 46 -9.80 -6.24 0.54
C VAL A 46 -11.24 -6.47 0.99
N ILE A 47 -11.41 -6.55 2.31
CA ILE A 47 -12.68 -6.43 3.01
C ILE A 47 -12.80 -4.96 3.44
N PHE A 48 -13.90 -4.32 3.04
CA PHE A 48 -14.23 -2.96 3.44
C PHE A 48 -15.59 -2.96 4.14
N GLU A 49 -15.55 -2.71 5.46
CA GLU A 49 -16.69 -2.82 6.38
C GLU A 49 -17.31 -1.45 6.69
N ARG A 50 -18.43 -1.48 7.42
CA ARG A 50 -19.03 -0.27 8.00
C ARG A 50 -18.00 0.41 8.92
N TYR A 51 -18.09 1.73 9.04
CA TYR A 51 -17.14 2.60 9.77
C TYR A 51 -15.75 2.79 9.11
N GLY A 52 -15.55 2.29 7.89
CA GLY A 52 -14.35 2.61 7.12
C GLY A 52 -13.13 1.77 7.47
N TYR A 53 -13.33 0.58 8.06
CA TYR A 53 -12.27 -0.39 8.32
C TYR A 53 -11.96 -1.22 7.08
N ILE A 54 -10.65 -1.42 6.86
CA ILE A 54 -10.10 -2.10 5.71
C ILE A 54 -9.20 -3.23 6.22
N LYS A 55 -9.40 -4.44 5.70
CA LYS A 55 -8.49 -5.57 5.90
C LYS A 55 -8.20 -6.25 4.57
N PRO A 56 -6.93 -6.55 4.22
CA PRO A 56 -6.65 -7.31 3.01
C PRO A 56 -7.13 -8.76 3.18
N THR A 57 -7.69 -9.33 2.11
CA THR A 57 -8.03 -10.75 2.04
C THR A 57 -6.75 -11.59 1.94
N THR A 58 -6.86 -12.92 1.99
CA THR A 58 -5.71 -13.80 1.74
C THR A 58 -5.06 -13.50 0.38
N GLN A 59 -5.87 -13.29 -0.67
CA GLN A 59 -5.36 -12.92 -1.99
C GLN A 59 -4.71 -11.52 -1.99
N GLY A 60 -5.35 -10.55 -1.32
CA GLY A 60 -4.78 -9.21 -1.17
C GLY A 60 -3.45 -9.21 -0.43
N LYS A 61 -3.29 -10.05 0.60
CA LYS A 61 -2.03 -10.22 1.33
C LYS A 61 -0.94 -10.82 0.46
N THR A 62 -1.24 -11.81 -0.37
CA THR A 62 -0.26 -12.39 -1.29
C THR A 62 0.26 -11.35 -2.27
N ILE A 63 -0.65 -10.59 -2.90
CA ILE A 63 -0.26 -9.54 -3.85
C ILE A 63 0.45 -8.40 -3.13
N GLY A 64 -0.08 -7.94 -1.99
CA GLY A 64 0.54 -6.88 -1.19
C GLY A 64 1.93 -7.25 -0.68
N ALA A 65 2.17 -8.52 -0.30
CA ALA A 65 3.50 -8.99 0.07
C ALA A 65 4.47 -8.94 -1.09
N TYR A 66 4.03 -9.27 -2.31
CA TYR A 66 4.84 -9.13 -3.52
C TYR A 66 5.17 -7.66 -3.82
N LEU A 67 4.20 -6.75 -3.69
CA LEU A 67 4.42 -5.30 -3.88
C LEU A 67 5.46 -4.76 -2.89
N LEU A 68 5.30 -5.08 -1.59
CA LEU A 68 6.26 -4.68 -0.56
C LEU A 68 7.65 -5.27 -0.80
N TYR A 69 7.73 -6.53 -1.23
CA TYR A 69 9.01 -7.16 -1.58
C TYR A 69 9.68 -6.45 -2.75
N ARG A 70 8.92 -6.11 -3.81
CA ARG A 70 9.45 -5.35 -4.96
C ARG A 70 10.01 -4.00 -4.52
N HIS A 71 9.26 -3.28 -3.69
CA HIS A 71 9.69 -2.00 -3.12
C HIS A 71 11.00 -2.15 -2.34
N ASP A 72 11.07 -3.12 -1.43
CA ASP A 72 12.26 -3.37 -0.59
C ASP A 72 13.50 -3.72 -1.43
N VAL A 73 13.33 -4.55 -2.46
CA VAL A 73 14.42 -4.93 -3.38
C VAL A 73 14.94 -3.72 -4.16
N LEU A 74 14.04 -2.90 -4.71
CA LEU A 74 14.43 -1.70 -5.44
C LEU A 74 15.11 -0.69 -4.52
N ASN A 75 14.58 -0.50 -3.31
CA ASN A 75 15.17 0.41 -2.33
C ASN A 75 16.59 -0.01 -1.96
N GLN A 76 16.79 -1.29 -1.62
CA GLN A 76 18.12 -1.84 -1.30
C GLN A 76 19.09 -1.72 -2.48
N PHE A 77 18.62 -1.99 -3.69
CA PHE A 77 19.44 -1.89 -4.90
C PHE A 77 19.90 -0.45 -5.15
N LEU A 78 19.00 0.53 -5.06
CA LEU A 78 19.34 1.93 -5.26
C LEU A 78 20.25 2.47 -4.14
N CYS A 79 19.97 2.10 -2.88
CA CYS A 79 20.82 2.44 -1.73
C CYS A 79 22.25 1.93 -1.93
N LEU A 80 22.40 0.69 -2.44
CA LEU A 80 23.70 0.09 -2.73
C LEU A 80 24.48 0.85 -3.81
N ILE A 81 23.80 1.33 -4.86
CA ILE A 81 24.44 2.07 -5.96
C ILE A 81 24.79 3.49 -5.54
N ASN A 82 23.90 4.16 -4.80
CA ASN A 82 24.03 5.56 -4.45
C ASN A 82 24.83 5.79 -3.15
N GLY A 83 25.05 4.75 -2.35
CA GLY A 83 25.68 4.87 -1.04
C GLY A 83 24.80 5.64 -0.03
N SER A 84 23.48 5.50 -0.14
CA SER A 84 22.50 6.15 0.72
C SER A 84 21.78 5.12 1.61
N ASP A 85 21.14 5.60 2.68
CA ASP A 85 20.39 4.73 3.61
C ASP A 85 18.90 4.59 3.21
N ASN A 86 18.42 5.41 2.29
CA ASN A 86 17.01 5.43 1.88
C ASN A 86 16.82 6.06 0.49
N GLU A 87 16.17 5.33 -0.41
CA GLU A 87 15.84 5.75 -1.78
C GLU A 87 14.33 5.62 -2.08
N THR A 88 13.47 5.60 -1.05
CA THR A 88 12.01 5.39 -1.20
C THR A 88 11.40 6.30 -2.27
N GLU A 89 11.77 7.57 -2.36
CA GLU A 89 11.21 8.48 -3.37
C GLU A 89 11.55 8.03 -4.81
N GLN A 90 12.76 7.53 -5.04
CA GLN A 90 13.16 7.03 -6.36
C GLN A 90 12.48 5.71 -6.68
N VAL A 91 12.35 4.83 -5.69
CA VAL A 91 11.62 3.57 -5.82
C VAL A 91 10.18 3.82 -6.25
N GLU A 92 9.45 4.72 -5.55
CA GLU A 92 8.06 5.03 -5.88
C GLU A 92 7.93 5.58 -7.32
N LYS A 93 8.88 6.40 -7.79
CA LYS A 93 8.89 6.88 -9.18
C LYS A 93 9.06 5.76 -10.20
N ILE A 94 9.83 4.72 -9.87
CA ILE A 94 10.08 3.56 -10.74
C ILE A 94 8.90 2.59 -10.73
N GLU A 95 8.27 2.39 -9.58
CA GLU A 95 7.15 1.44 -9.43
C GLU A 95 5.88 1.89 -10.17
N HIS A 96 5.72 3.20 -10.40
CA HIS A 96 4.53 3.80 -11.01
C HIS A 96 4.76 4.35 -12.43
N TYR A 97 5.85 3.92 -13.10
CA TYR A 97 6.15 4.23 -14.51
C TYR A 97 5.75 3.09 -15.43
#